data_AF-A0A382T0H1-F1
#
_entry.id   AF-A0A382T0H1-F1
#
_cell.length_a   1.000
_cell.length_b   1.000
_cell.length_c   1.000
_cell.angle_alpha   90.00
_cell.angle_beta   90.00
_cell.angle_gamma   90.00
#
_symmetry.space_group_name_H-M   'P 1'
#
loop_
_entity.id
_entity.type
_entity.pdbx_description
1 polymer ?
#
loop_
_entity_poly.entity_id
_entity_poly.type
_entity_poly.pdbx_seq_one_letter_code
_entity_poly.pdbx_strand_id
1 'polypeptide(L)' 'MKKYINTLLILLSFVFANYDVGEFISETDQNLTKSTCYAGNGYEVDDNWKLADWNGNLNGGHYNVIFIEMSATW' A
#
# COMPACT_ATOMS: atom_id res chain seq x y z
N MET A 1 -17.28 -28.67 -16.79
CA MET A 1 -17.33 -28.26 -15.36
C MET A 1 -15.97 -28.33 -14.69
N LYS A 2 -15.33 -29.51 -14.56
CA LYS A 2 -13.99 -29.64 -13.94
C LYS A 2 -12.88 -28.74 -14.54
N LYS A 3 -12.85 -28.59 -15.87
CA LYS A 3 -11.90 -27.69 -16.55
C LYS A 3 -12.04 -26.23 -16.13
N TYR A 4 -13.28 -25.74 -16.00
CA TYR A 4 -13.57 -24.36 -15.58
C TYR A 4 -13.22 -24.13 -14.10
N ILE A 5 -13.41 -25.14 -13.24
CA ILE A 5 -13.00 -25.10 -11.83
C ILE A 5 -11.49 -24.95 -11.69
N ASN A 6 -10.71 -25.71 -12.48
CA ASN A 6 -9.25 -25.62 -12.44
C ASN A 6 -8.75 -24.26 -12.94
N THR A 7 -9.36 -23.71 -13.99
CA THR A 7 -9.03 -22.35 -14.47
C THR A 7 -9.37 -21.29 -13.41
N LEU A 8 -10.49 -21.43 -12.72
CA LEU A 8 -10.89 -20.51 -11.65
C LEU A 8 -9.93 -20.54 -10.46
N LEU A 9 -9.47 -21.73 -10.05
CA LEU A 9 -8.52 -21.91 -8.95
C LEU A 9 -7.16 -21.23 -9.23
N ILE A 10 -6.68 -21.29 -10.48
CA ILE A 10 -5.44 -20.62 -10.90
C ILE A 10 -5.60 -19.10 -10.92
N LEU A 11 -6.77 -18.59 -11.34
CA LEU A 11 -7.05 -17.15 -11.30
C LEU A 11 -7.12 -16.63 -9.85
N LEU A 12 -7.62 -17.44 -8.92
CA LEU A 12 -7.74 -17.07 -7.51
C LEU A 12 -6.37 -16.95 -6.81
N SER A 13 -5.34 -17.69 -7.23
CA SER A 13 -4.00 -17.57 -6.63
C SER A 13 -3.32 -16.23 -6.88
N PHE A 14 -3.69 -15.50 -7.95
CA PHE A 14 -3.16 -14.17 -8.24
C PHE A 14 -3.75 -13.06 -7.37
N VAL A 15 -4.76 -13.36 -6.55
CA VAL A 15 -5.43 -12.36 -5.69
C VAL A 15 -4.65 -12.13 -4.38
N PHE A 16 -3.77 -13.04 -3.98
CA PHE A 16 -3.21 -13.08 -2.63
C PHE A 16 -1.80 -12.47 -2.47
N ALA A 17 -1.12 -12.12 -3.56
CA ALA A 17 0.19 -11.47 -3.50
C ALA A 17 0.13 -10.17 -4.33
N ASN A 18 0.27 -9.02 -3.67
CA ASN A 18 0.34 -7.72 -4.36
C ASN A 18 1.77 -7.21 -4.47
N TYR A 19 2.65 -7.53 -3.51
CA TYR A 19 4.06 -7.08 -3.50
C TYR A 19 4.96 -8.06 -2.73
N ASP A 20 6.22 -8.23 -3.17
CA ASP A 20 7.30 -8.97 -2.51
C ASP A 20 8.53 -8.06 -2.20
N VAL A 21 9.49 -8.57 -1.43
CA VAL A 21 10.71 -7.86 -1.04
C VAL A 21 11.49 -7.44 -2.29
N GLY A 22 11.74 -6.13 -2.41
CA GLY A 22 12.48 -5.55 -3.52
C GLY A 22 11.60 -5.02 -4.66
N GLU A 23 10.27 -5.23 -4.59
CA GLU A 23 9.34 -4.64 -5.54
C GLU A 23 8.95 -3.20 -5.17
N PHE A 24 8.56 -2.42 -6.18
CA PHE A 24 8.04 -1.08 -6.00
C PHE A 24 6.51 -1.10 -5.87
N ILE A 25 5.98 -0.34 -4.91
CA ILE A 25 4.54 -0.10 -4.80
C ILE A 25 4.08 0.72 -6.00
N SER A 26 3.01 0.32 -6.69
CA SER A 26 2.47 1.05 -7.83
C SER A 26 2.01 2.46 -7.44
N GLU A 27 2.04 3.42 -8.36
CA GLU A 27 1.54 4.78 -8.08
C GLU A 27 0.06 4.78 -7.69
N THR A 28 -0.74 3.89 -8.27
CA THR A 28 -2.14 3.71 -7.90
C THR A 28 -2.29 3.36 -6.42
N ASP A 29 -1.51 2.39 -5.93
CA ASP A 29 -1.59 1.96 -4.54
C ASP A 29 -0.95 2.97 -3.59
N GLN A 30 0.08 3.68 -4.03
CA GLN A 30 0.66 4.78 -3.26
C GLN A 30 -0.35 5.91 -3.02
N ASN A 31 -1.31 6.11 -3.94
CA ASN A 31 -2.31 7.16 -3.87
C ASN A 31 -3.57 6.79 -3.05
N LEU A 32 -3.59 5.61 -2.42
CA LEU A 32 -4.68 5.22 -1.53
C LEU A 32 -4.71 6.11 -0.27
N THR A 33 -5.81 6.83 -0.09
CA THR A 33 -6.02 7.67 1.10
C THR A 33 -6.32 6.83 2.34
N LYS A 34 -5.66 7.14 3.45
CA LYS A 34 -5.88 6.58 4.78
C LYS A 34 -6.08 7.71 5.79
N SER A 35 -6.84 7.43 6.85
CA SER A 35 -6.98 8.34 7.99
C SER A 35 -5.81 8.15 8.96
N THR A 36 -5.36 9.25 9.56
CA THR A 36 -4.27 9.27 10.54
C THR A 36 -4.81 8.87 11.92
N CYS A 37 -4.36 7.72 12.43
CA CYS A 37 -4.73 7.26 13.78
C CYS A 37 -3.86 7.85 14.88
N TYR A 38 -2.61 8.21 14.56
CA TYR A 38 -1.64 8.79 15.48
C TYR A 38 -0.98 10.00 14.83
N ALA A 39 -1.15 11.18 15.44
CA ALA A 39 -0.59 12.42 14.92
C ALA A 39 0.94 12.38 14.88
N GLY A 40 1.52 13.00 13.85
CA GLY A 40 2.96 13.00 13.59
C GLY A 40 3.27 13.34 12.14
N ASN A 41 4.54 13.68 11.86
CA ASN A 41 5.01 14.04 10.51
C ASN A 41 4.17 15.13 9.81
N GLY A 42 3.57 16.04 10.59
CA GLY A 42 2.72 17.13 10.08
C GLY A 42 1.25 16.75 9.86
N TYR A 43 0.83 15.54 10.22
CA TYR A 43 -0.57 15.11 10.20
C TYR A 43 -1.16 15.09 11.61
N GLU A 44 -2.36 15.63 11.76
CA GLU A 44 -3.19 15.51 12.97
C GLU A 44 -4.05 14.24 12.92
N VAL A 45 -4.64 13.87 14.05
CA VAL A 45 -5.61 12.76 14.08
C VAL A 45 -6.77 13.06 13.11
N ASP A 46 -7.18 12.05 12.36
CA ASP A 46 -8.18 12.10 11.30
C ASP A 46 -7.78 12.83 10.00
N ASP A 47 -6.57 13.37 9.91
CA ASP A 47 -6.06 13.86 8.63
C ASP A 47 -5.88 12.73 7.62
N ASN A 48 -6.11 13.06 6.35
CA ASN A 48 -5.89 12.15 5.25
C ASN A 48 -4.41 12.13 4.85
N TRP A 49 -3.83 10.93 4.77
CA TRP A 49 -2.47 10.71 4.27
C TRP A 49 -2.45 9.62 3.19
N LYS A 50 -1.39 9.64 2.38
CA LYS A 50 -1.09 8.66 1.32
C LYS A 50 0.40 8.32 1.34
N LEU A 51 0.77 7.12 0.88
CA LEU A 51 2.20 6.80 0.71
C LEU A 51 2.88 7.73 -0.33
N ALA A 52 2.11 8.21 -1.31
CA ALA A 52 2.58 9.16 -2.33
C ALA A 52 3.10 10.48 -1.74
N ASP A 53 2.63 10.87 -0.54
CA ASP A 53 3.08 12.11 0.12
C ASP A 53 4.58 12.05 0.48
N TRP A 54 5.14 10.85 0.58
CA TRP A 54 6.56 10.62 0.85
C TRP A 54 7.36 10.15 -0.36
N ASN A 55 6.73 10.02 -1.53
CA ASN A 55 7.43 9.73 -2.77
C ASN A 55 7.97 11.03 -3.39
N GLY A 56 9.30 11.18 -3.35
CA GLY A 56 10.03 12.34 -3.88
C GLY A 56 9.69 12.69 -5.33
N ASN A 57 9.34 11.70 -6.17
CA ASN A 57 8.98 11.93 -7.56
C ASN A 57 7.58 12.54 -7.72
N LEU A 58 6.69 12.31 -6.75
CA LEU A 58 5.28 12.74 -6.78
C LEU A 58 5.03 14.00 -5.93
N ASN A 59 5.86 14.26 -4.91
CA ASN A 59 5.66 15.34 -3.94
C ASN A 59 6.52 16.60 -4.20
N GLY A 60 7.08 16.76 -5.41
CA GLY A 60 7.87 17.94 -5.77
C GLY A 60 9.37 17.87 -5.44
N GLY A 61 9.92 16.67 -5.24
CA GLY A 61 11.35 16.44 -5.05
C GLY A 61 11.79 16.23 -3.61
N HIS A 62 10.85 16.04 -2.67
CA HIS A 62 11.14 15.82 -1.26
C HIS A 62 11.27 14.32 -0.96
N TYR A 63 12.48 13.78 -1.09
CA TYR A 63 12.76 12.37 -0.83
C TYR A 63 12.85 12.06 0.66
N ASN A 64 12.11 11.06 1.11
CA ASN A 64 12.04 10.63 2.50
C ASN A 64 12.45 9.17 2.65
N VAL A 65 13.04 8.82 3.79
CA VAL A 65 13.15 7.44 4.26
C VAL A 65 12.07 7.24 5.32
N ILE A 66 11.13 6.34 5.06
CA ILE A 66 10.01 6.05 5.96
C ILE A 66 10.20 4.69 6.62
N PHE A 67 9.80 4.59 7.89
CA PHE A 67 9.71 3.34 8.62
C PHE A 67 8.25 3.10 8.96
N ILE A 68 7.69 2.00 8.46
CA ILE A 68 6.30 1.61 8.71
C ILE A 68 6.32 0.39 9.62
N GLU A 69 5.86 0.57 10.86
CA GLU A 69 5.59 -0.53 11.76
C GLU A 69 4.15 -0.98 11.57
N MET A 70 3.95 -2.27 11.25
CA MET A 70 2.63 -2.89 11.17
C MET A 70 2.49 -3.89 12.31
N SER A 71 1.64 -3.57 13.29
CA SER A 71 1.24 -4.50 14.34
C SER A 71 -0.12 -5.09 13.99
N ALA A 72 -0.16 -6.41 13.75
CA ALA A 72 -1.41 -7.13 13.56
C ALA A 72 -1.94 -7.61 14.92
N THR A 73 -3.18 -7.25 15.25
CA THR A 73 -3.93 -7.91 16.33
C THR A 73 -4.70 -9.08 15.74
N TRP A 74 -4.49 -10.28 16.29
CA TRP A 74 -5.22 -11.50 15.92
C TRP A 74 -6.51 -11.63 16.73
#